data_AF-A0A0K0MQY5-F1
#
_entry.id   AF-A0A0K0MQY5-F1
#
_cell.length_a   1.000
_cell.length_b   1.000
_cell.length_c   1.000
_cell.angle_alpha   90.00
_cell.angle_beta   90.00
_cell.angle_gamma   90.00
#
_symmetry.space_group_name_H-M   'P 1'
#
loop_
_entity.id
_entity.type
_entity.pdbx_description
1 polymer ?
#
loop_
_entity_poly.entity_id
_entity_poly.type
_entity_poly.pdbx_seq_one_letter_code
_entity_poly.pdbx_strand_id
1 'polypeptide(L)'
;WTMGFNQHTRGVWTNGLMYNVHLLMGKISKPGDSPFSLTGQPSACGTAREVGTFSHRLPADLVVNKKEHRDFSEKVWKLPEGTIPAKPGFHAVQQNRMLKDGVLNAYRVMCNNNVQAAANMNKETLPGYRNPDNFIVVSDPYPTVSCMAADLMLPTAMWVEKEG
;
A
#
# COMPACT_ATOMS: atom_id res chain seq x y z
N TRP A 1 -4.93 -18.71 -5.08
CA TRP A 1 -3.96 -18.13 -6.05
C TRP A 1 -3.10 -17.07 -5.35
N THR A 2 -1.93 -16.70 -5.90
CA THR A 2 -1.05 -15.62 -5.40
C THR A 2 -0.69 -14.63 -6.53
N MET A 3 0.60 -14.32 -6.74
CA MET A 3 1.08 -13.26 -7.63
C MET A 3 0.83 -13.56 -9.11
N GLY A 4 0.75 -14.83 -9.52
CA GLY A 4 0.41 -15.18 -10.91
C GLY A 4 -0.93 -14.60 -11.38
N PHE A 5 -1.87 -14.36 -10.45
CA PHE A 5 -3.12 -13.66 -10.75
C PHE A 5 -3.03 -12.17 -10.41
N ASN A 6 -2.36 -11.82 -9.31
CA ASN A 6 -2.41 -10.47 -8.75
C ASN A 6 -1.47 -9.48 -9.47
N GLN A 7 -0.28 -9.93 -9.88
CA GLN A 7 0.68 -9.13 -10.64
C GLN A 7 0.40 -9.27 -12.15
N HIS A 8 -0.79 -8.85 -12.56
CA HIS A 8 -1.29 -9.02 -13.92
C HIS A 8 -2.05 -7.76 -14.37
N THR A 9 -1.91 -7.36 -15.63
CA THR A 9 -2.59 -6.17 -16.20
C THR A 9 -4.11 -6.29 -16.24
N ARG A 10 -4.63 -7.52 -16.02
CA ARG A 10 -6.06 -7.86 -15.86
C ARG A 10 -6.34 -8.62 -14.55
N GLY A 11 -5.49 -8.48 -13.53
CA GLY A 11 -5.56 -9.29 -12.32
C GLY A 11 -6.91 -9.24 -11.59
N VAL A 12 -7.54 -8.06 -11.55
CA VAL A 12 -8.89 -7.90 -10.99
C VAL A 12 -9.92 -8.79 -11.71
N TRP A 13 -9.86 -8.85 -13.03
CA TRP A 13 -10.75 -9.70 -13.83
C TRP A 13 -10.47 -11.18 -13.59
N THR A 14 -9.21 -11.59 -13.56
CA THR A 14 -8.82 -12.98 -13.28
C THR A 14 -9.33 -13.44 -11.91
N ASN A 15 -9.25 -12.58 -10.89
CA ASN A 15 -9.84 -12.83 -9.57
C ASN A 15 -11.36 -13.02 -9.68
N GLY A 16 -12.08 -12.08 -10.32
CA GLY A 16 -13.54 -12.17 -10.51
C GLY A 16 -13.98 -13.42 -11.27
N LEU A 17 -13.27 -13.79 -12.34
CA LEU A 17 -13.55 -14.99 -13.13
C LEU A 17 -13.38 -16.27 -12.29
N MET A 18 -12.39 -16.33 -11.41
CA MET A 18 -12.21 -17.47 -10.51
C MET A 18 -13.37 -17.60 -9.52
N TYR A 19 -13.86 -16.48 -8.99
CA TYR A 19 -15.07 -16.48 -8.16
C TYR A 19 -16.29 -16.92 -8.96
N ASN A 20 -16.46 -16.47 -10.21
CA ASN A 20 -17.60 -16.89 -11.05
C ASN A 20 -17.68 -18.41 -11.19
N VAL A 21 -16.56 -19.11 -11.41
CA VAL A 21 -16.53 -20.58 -11.47
C VAL A 21 -17.03 -21.21 -10.17
N HIS A 22 -16.57 -20.72 -9.02
CA HIS A 22 -16.99 -21.25 -7.71
C HIS A 22 -18.46 -20.96 -7.42
N LEU A 23 -18.94 -19.77 -7.77
CA LEU A 23 -20.33 -19.36 -7.61
C LEU A 23 -21.27 -20.17 -8.51
N LEU A 24 -20.89 -20.44 -9.76
CA LEU A 24 -21.65 -21.29 -10.69
C LEU A 24 -21.82 -22.72 -10.17
N MET A 25 -20.80 -23.23 -9.46
CA MET A 25 -20.82 -24.59 -8.89
C MET A 25 -21.39 -24.66 -7.47
N GLY A 26 -21.73 -23.52 -6.85
CA GLY A 26 -22.17 -23.46 -5.44
C GLY A 26 -21.08 -23.85 -4.42
N LYS A 27 -19.82 -23.73 -4.82
CA LYS A 27 -18.61 -24.18 -4.11
C LYS A 27 -17.96 -23.04 -3.33
N ILE A 28 -18.60 -22.61 -2.25
CA ILE A 28 -18.17 -21.46 -1.46
C ILE A 28 -18.62 -21.58 0.01
N SER A 29 -17.81 -21.05 0.92
CA SER A 29 -18.13 -20.92 2.36
C SER A 29 -18.46 -22.22 3.07
N LYS A 30 -17.87 -23.34 2.64
CA LYS A 30 -17.95 -24.64 3.33
C LYS A 30 -16.55 -25.13 3.69
N PRO A 31 -16.36 -25.87 4.80
CA PRO A 31 -15.07 -26.45 5.14
C PRO A 31 -14.51 -27.29 3.99
N GLY A 32 -13.31 -26.93 3.51
CA GLY A 32 -12.64 -27.58 2.38
C GLY A 32 -13.14 -27.16 0.98
N ASP A 33 -14.12 -26.26 0.87
CA ASP A 33 -14.76 -25.90 -0.40
C ASP A 33 -15.00 -24.37 -0.50
N SER A 34 -13.97 -23.66 -0.97
CA SER A 34 -14.01 -22.21 -1.18
C SER A 34 -12.87 -21.74 -2.09
N PRO A 35 -13.08 -20.69 -2.91
CA PRO A 35 -11.97 -19.98 -3.53
C PRO A 35 -11.10 -19.33 -2.45
N PHE A 36 -9.78 -19.43 -2.57
CA PHE A 36 -8.84 -18.91 -1.57
C PHE A 36 -7.73 -18.06 -2.22
N SER A 37 -7.81 -16.74 -1.98
CA SER A 37 -6.76 -15.78 -2.34
C SER A 37 -5.68 -15.79 -1.27
N LEU A 38 -4.48 -16.23 -1.64
CA LEU A 38 -3.35 -16.37 -0.74
C LEU A 38 -2.62 -15.03 -0.62
N THR A 39 -2.30 -14.66 0.62
CA THR A 39 -1.57 -13.44 0.93
C THR A 39 -0.11 -13.77 1.18
N GLY A 40 0.81 -13.00 0.58
CA GLY A 40 2.25 -13.27 0.66
C GLY A 40 2.91 -12.66 1.91
N GLN A 41 2.75 -11.36 2.12
CA GLN A 41 3.33 -10.68 3.28
C GLN A 41 2.56 -11.03 4.57
N PRO A 42 3.25 -11.13 5.72
CA PRO A 42 2.68 -11.67 6.96
C PRO A 42 1.45 -10.89 7.46
N SER A 43 1.44 -9.56 7.32
CA SER A 43 0.33 -8.71 7.75
C SER A 43 -0.21 -7.81 6.62
N ALA A 44 -0.16 -8.30 5.37
CA ALA A 44 -0.84 -7.58 4.28
C ALA A 44 -2.37 -7.59 4.46
N CYS A 45 -2.95 -8.62 5.10
CA CYS A 45 -4.35 -8.60 5.53
C CYS A 45 -4.55 -7.65 6.72
N GLY A 46 -4.00 -8.01 7.89
CA GLY A 46 -4.26 -7.33 9.16
C GLY A 46 -3.84 -5.87 9.20
N THR A 47 -2.70 -5.52 8.61
CA THR A 47 -2.22 -4.13 8.61
C THR A 47 -2.65 -3.41 7.34
N ALA A 48 -2.19 -3.83 6.17
CA ALA A 48 -2.39 -3.01 4.98
C ALA A 48 -3.88 -2.91 4.59
N ARG A 49 -4.60 -4.05 4.51
CA ARG A 49 -5.98 -4.12 4.01
C ARG A 49 -7.01 -3.72 5.06
N GLU A 50 -6.90 -4.26 6.27
CA GLU A 50 -7.89 -4.06 7.34
C GLU A 50 -7.76 -2.67 7.99
N VAL A 51 -6.54 -2.21 8.33
CA VAL A 51 -6.34 -0.82 8.78
C VAL A 51 -6.46 0.17 7.61
N GLY A 52 -6.21 -0.26 6.38
CA GLY A 52 -6.44 0.54 5.18
C GLY A 52 -5.31 1.52 4.88
N THR A 53 -4.04 1.08 4.92
CA THR A 53 -2.86 1.90 4.61
C THR A 53 -2.68 2.12 3.10
N PHE A 54 -3.76 2.52 2.43
CA PHE A 54 -3.80 2.79 1.00
C PHE A 54 -4.31 4.21 0.74
N SER A 55 -3.96 4.75 -0.42
CA SER A 55 -4.26 6.14 -0.76
C SER A 55 -5.76 6.50 -0.86
N HIS A 56 -6.65 5.51 -0.88
CA HIS A 56 -8.10 5.68 -1.04
C HIS A 56 -8.91 5.18 0.17
N ARG A 57 -8.24 4.78 1.27
CA ARG A 57 -8.82 3.95 2.32
C ARG A 57 -8.88 4.64 3.67
N LEU A 58 -9.82 4.15 4.47
CA LEU A 58 -9.94 4.33 5.91
C LEU A 58 -10.05 2.93 6.55
N PRO A 59 -9.89 2.78 7.88
CA PRO A 59 -9.99 1.47 8.55
C PRO A 59 -11.32 0.76 8.30
N ALA A 60 -11.32 -0.58 8.39
CA ALA A 60 -12.53 -1.42 8.36
C ALA A 60 -13.38 -1.29 7.09
N ASP A 61 -12.73 -1.44 5.94
CA ASP A 61 -13.36 -1.34 4.62
C ASP A 61 -13.91 0.03 4.18
N LEU A 62 -13.67 1.05 4.98
CA LEU A 62 -14.04 2.41 4.67
C LEU A 62 -13.14 3.03 3.58
N VAL A 63 -13.62 4.11 2.97
CA VAL A 63 -13.01 4.76 1.80
C VAL A 63 -13.17 6.26 1.91
N VAL A 64 -12.16 7.00 1.49
CA VAL A 64 -12.10 8.47 1.66
C VAL A 64 -13.11 9.21 0.79
N ASN A 65 -13.54 8.62 -0.33
CA ASN A 65 -14.44 9.26 -1.28
C ASN A 65 -15.92 9.28 -0.84
N LYS A 66 -16.28 8.59 0.26
CA LYS A 66 -17.62 8.60 0.84
C LYS A 66 -17.64 9.54 2.04
N LYS A 67 -18.58 10.49 2.07
CA LYS A 67 -18.65 11.49 3.16
C LYS A 67 -18.95 10.81 4.49
N GLU A 68 -19.89 9.87 4.52
CA GLU A 68 -20.32 9.15 5.72
C GLU A 68 -19.16 8.40 6.38
N HIS A 69 -18.26 7.86 5.56
CA HIS A 69 -17.06 7.16 6.03
C HIS A 69 -16.08 8.13 6.68
N ARG A 70 -15.86 9.29 6.07
CA ARG A 70 -15.00 10.35 6.64
C ARG A 70 -15.59 10.92 7.91
N ASP A 71 -16.88 11.25 7.93
CA ASP A 71 -17.58 11.79 9.09
C ASP A 71 -17.48 10.84 10.29
N PHE A 72 -17.64 9.53 10.06
CA PHE A 72 -17.45 8.51 11.09
C PHE A 72 -16.02 8.53 11.65
N SER A 73 -15.00 8.49 10.78
CA SER A 73 -13.60 8.49 11.20
C SER A 73 -13.20 9.79 11.89
N GLU A 74 -13.63 10.95 11.40
CA GLU A 74 -13.38 12.26 12.00
C GLU A 74 -13.98 12.34 13.41
N LYS A 75 -15.20 11.83 13.61
CA LYS A 75 -15.83 11.75 14.93
C LYS A 75 -15.05 10.88 15.89
N VAL A 76 -14.62 9.68 15.46
CA VAL A 76 -13.82 8.76 16.29
C VAL A 76 -12.48 9.37 16.66
N TRP A 77 -11.82 10.04 15.71
CA TRP A 77 -10.52 10.68 15.89
C TRP A 77 -10.59 12.09 16.50
N LYS A 78 -11.80 12.60 16.77
CA LYS A 78 -12.06 13.95 17.32
C LYS A 78 -11.45 15.06 16.45
N LEU A 79 -11.57 14.92 15.13
CA LEU A 79 -11.11 15.91 14.16
C LEU A 79 -12.25 16.86 13.79
N PRO A 80 -11.93 18.10 13.36
CA PRO A 80 -12.91 18.99 12.74
C PRO A 80 -13.52 18.34 11.49
N GLU A 81 -14.79 18.66 11.20
CA GLU A 81 -15.48 18.16 10.01
C GLU A 81 -14.73 18.56 8.73
N GLY A 82 -14.53 17.60 7.83
CA GLY A 82 -13.89 17.83 6.53
C GLY A 82 -12.35 17.83 6.56
N THR A 83 -11.74 17.50 7.70
CA THR A 83 -10.28 17.36 7.83
C THR A 83 -9.71 16.26 6.93
N ILE A 84 -10.42 15.14 6.79
CA ILE A 84 -9.99 14.02 5.95
C ILE A 84 -10.26 14.38 4.48
N PRO A 85 -9.26 14.33 3.58
CA PRO A 85 -9.45 14.66 2.18
C PRO A 85 -10.33 13.62 1.47
N ALA A 86 -11.27 14.08 0.64
CA ALA A 86 -12.16 13.20 -0.11
C ALA A 86 -11.50 12.57 -1.36
N LYS A 87 -10.46 13.23 -1.90
CA LYS A 87 -9.75 12.78 -3.10
C LYS A 87 -8.72 11.72 -2.71
N PRO A 88 -8.74 10.53 -3.33
CA PRO A 88 -7.67 9.56 -3.18
C PRO A 88 -6.29 10.15 -3.48
N GLY A 89 -5.32 9.83 -2.64
CA GLY A 89 -3.92 10.20 -2.85
C GLY A 89 -3.23 9.34 -3.90
N PHE A 90 -1.92 9.55 -4.04
CA PHE A 90 -1.11 8.82 -5.01
C PHE A 90 -0.89 7.37 -4.59
N HIS A 91 -1.15 6.42 -5.50
CA HIS A 91 -0.79 5.01 -5.33
C HIS A 91 0.71 4.78 -5.63
N ALA A 92 1.27 3.63 -5.23
CA ALA A 92 2.73 3.37 -5.26
C ALA A 92 3.45 3.79 -6.56
N VAL A 93 2.97 3.32 -7.73
CA VAL A 93 3.57 3.72 -9.03
C VAL A 93 3.39 5.21 -9.31
N GLN A 94 2.24 5.79 -8.95
CA GLN A 94 2.02 7.23 -9.11
C GLN A 94 2.93 8.05 -8.20
N GLN A 95 3.23 7.59 -6.97
CA GLN A 95 4.19 8.24 -6.09
C GLN A 95 5.57 8.33 -6.75
N ASN A 96 6.06 7.26 -7.39
CA ASN A 96 7.33 7.29 -8.13
C ASN A 96 7.31 8.32 -9.28
N ARG A 97 6.19 8.44 -10.00
CA ARG A 97 6.02 9.47 -11.05
C ARG A 97 6.02 10.87 -10.46
N MET A 98 5.26 11.10 -9.38
CA MET A 98 5.17 12.43 -8.75
C MET A 98 6.49 12.84 -8.10
N LEU A 99 7.28 11.90 -7.56
CA LEU A 99 8.66 12.16 -7.12
C LEU A 99 9.53 12.59 -8.30
N LYS A 100 9.51 11.82 -9.40
CA LYS A 100 10.27 12.15 -10.60
C LYS A 100 9.90 13.54 -11.14
N ASP A 101 8.62 13.84 -11.20
CA ASP A 101 8.09 15.09 -11.76
C ASP A 101 8.22 16.28 -10.78
N GLY A 102 8.75 16.08 -9.56
CA GLY A 102 8.92 17.14 -8.56
C GLY A 102 7.61 17.63 -7.94
N VAL A 103 6.53 16.86 -8.04
CA VAL A 103 5.21 17.17 -7.48
C VAL A 103 5.07 16.66 -6.03
N LEU A 104 5.75 15.55 -5.71
CA LEU A 104 5.86 15.02 -4.35
C LEU A 104 7.29 15.28 -3.87
N ASN A 105 7.46 16.17 -2.90
CA ASN A 105 8.78 16.62 -2.48
C ASN A 105 9.20 16.17 -1.08
N ALA A 106 8.28 15.58 -0.31
CA ALA A 106 8.59 14.98 0.98
C ALA A 106 8.04 13.56 1.01
N TYR A 107 8.93 12.58 1.18
CA TYR A 107 8.54 11.18 1.09
C TYR A 107 9.21 10.33 2.16
N ARG A 108 8.38 9.68 2.99
CA ARG A 108 8.83 8.78 4.04
C ARG A 108 8.46 7.35 3.72
N VAL A 109 9.47 6.51 3.55
CA VAL A 109 9.35 5.08 3.33
C VAL A 109 9.59 4.37 4.67
N MET A 110 8.70 3.46 5.03
CA MET A 110 8.80 2.69 6.28
C MET A 110 8.64 1.20 5.98
N CYS A 111 9.56 0.38 6.47
CA CYS A 111 9.50 -1.08 6.36
C CYS A 111 9.35 -1.57 4.89
N ASN A 112 10.05 -0.92 3.96
CA ASN A 112 9.97 -1.22 2.53
C ASN A 112 11.28 -0.84 1.81
N ASN A 113 11.83 -1.78 1.03
CA ASN A 113 12.97 -1.55 0.15
C ASN A 113 12.52 -1.30 -1.32
N ASN A 114 11.77 -0.22 -1.52
CA ASN A 114 11.04 0.08 -2.76
C ASN A 114 11.96 0.35 -3.96
N VAL A 115 13.16 0.90 -3.78
CA VAL A 115 14.09 1.13 -4.89
C VAL A 115 14.48 -0.19 -5.56
N GLN A 116 14.65 -1.26 -4.77
CA GLN A 116 14.95 -2.60 -5.28
C GLN A 116 13.69 -3.37 -5.74
N ALA A 117 12.56 -3.19 -5.06
CA ALA A 117 11.35 -3.97 -5.31
C ALA A 117 10.41 -3.38 -6.39
N ALA A 118 10.48 -2.07 -6.63
CA ALA A 118 9.61 -1.41 -7.59
C ALA A 118 9.93 -1.81 -9.03
N ALA A 119 8.89 -1.86 -9.85
CA ALA A 119 9.07 -1.95 -11.28
C ALA A 119 9.79 -0.70 -11.82
N ASN A 120 10.59 -0.88 -12.86
CA ASN A 120 11.10 0.22 -13.68
C ASN A 120 11.93 1.27 -12.90
N MET A 121 12.77 0.78 -11.98
CA MET A 121 13.65 1.58 -11.11
C MET A 121 14.36 2.73 -11.84
N ASN A 122 14.95 2.45 -13.01
CA ASN A 122 15.77 3.43 -13.75
C ASN A 122 14.97 4.59 -14.36
N LYS A 123 13.66 4.43 -14.60
CA LYS A 123 12.87 5.47 -15.29
C LYS A 123 12.10 6.39 -14.35
N GLU A 124 11.66 5.88 -13.20
CA GLU A 124 10.79 6.62 -12.26
C GLU A 124 11.39 6.66 -10.86
N THR A 125 11.59 5.50 -10.22
CA THR A 125 11.94 5.42 -8.79
C THR A 125 13.26 6.09 -8.47
N LEU A 126 14.38 5.67 -9.09
CA LEU A 126 15.70 6.19 -8.76
C LEU A 126 15.86 7.68 -9.14
N PRO A 127 15.44 8.14 -10.34
CA PRO A 127 15.44 9.56 -10.66
C PRO A 127 14.60 10.40 -9.70
N GLY A 128 13.43 9.90 -9.26
CA GLY A 128 12.59 10.59 -8.30
C GLY A 128 13.20 10.67 -6.90
N TYR A 129 13.84 9.59 -6.43
CA TYR A 129 14.53 9.59 -5.13
C TYR A 129 15.77 10.49 -5.12
N ARG A 130 16.41 10.69 -6.28
CA ARG A 130 17.62 11.53 -6.43
C ARG A 130 17.34 12.92 -6.99
N ASN A 131 16.06 13.29 -7.15
CA ASN A 131 15.68 14.62 -7.56
C ASN A 131 16.04 15.60 -6.42
N PRO A 132 16.84 16.66 -6.68
CA PRO A 132 17.27 17.62 -5.65
C PRO A 132 16.11 18.38 -4.99
N ASP A 133 14.93 18.44 -5.63
CA ASP A 133 13.74 19.08 -5.06
C ASP A 133 13.04 18.20 -4.01
N ASN A 134 13.45 16.93 -3.87
CA ASN A 134 12.81 15.97 -2.99
C ASN A 134 13.66 15.68 -1.76
N PHE A 135 12.98 15.42 -0.64
CA PHE A 135 13.58 14.94 0.60
C PHE A 135 13.02 13.57 0.96
N ILE A 136 13.90 12.56 0.93
CA ILE A 136 13.56 11.15 1.11
C ILE A 136 14.03 10.66 2.47
N VAL A 137 13.10 10.15 3.27
CA VAL A 137 13.37 9.51 4.56
C VAL A 137 13.09 8.02 4.44
N VAL A 138 14.03 7.16 4.84
CA VAL A 138 13.83 5.72 4.90
C VAL A 138 14.04 5.22 6.33
N SER A 139 13.04 4.52 6.87
CA SER A 139 13.07 3.85 8.17
C SER A 139 13.23 2.35 7.97
N ASP A 140 14.43 1.83 8.26
CA ASP A 140 14.81 0.42 8.03
C ASP A 140 15.86 -0.03 9.06
N PRO A 141 15.86 -1.30 9.50
CA PRO A 141 16.93 -1.84 10.35
C PRO A 141 18.27 -2.00 9.62
N TYR A 142 18.29 -2.06 8.28
CA TYR A 142 19.49 -2.30 7.49
C TYR A 142 19.76 -1.19 6.47
N PRO A 143 21.02 -1.01 6.02
CA PRO A 143 21.36 -0.09 4.94
C PRO A 143 20.96 -0.68 3.57
N THR A 144 19.67 -0.78 3.31
CA THR A 144 19.12 -1.33 2.04
C THR A 144 19.42 -0.45 0.83
N VAL A 145 19.15 -0.94 -0.38
CA VAL A 145 19.25 -0.14 -1.62
C VAL A 145 18.42 1.14 -1.53
N SER A 146 17.25 1.08 -0.88
CA SER A 146 16.42 2.27 -0.65
C SER A 146 17.05 3.24 0.35
N CYS A 147 17.64 2.74 1.44
CA CYS A 147 18.38 3.56 2.39
C CYS A 147 19.56 4.29 1.72
N MET A 148 20.30 3.59 0.87
CA MET A 148 21.45 4.17 0.14
C MET A 148 21.04 5.25 -0.88
N ALA A 149 19.76 5.29 -1.29
CA ALA A 149 19.23 6.32 -2.18
C ALA A 149 18.57 7.49 -1.43
N ALA A 150 18.41 7.39 -0.11
CA ALA A 150 17.69 8.36 0.72
C ALA A 150 18.58 9.53 1.18
N ASP A 151 17.95 10.59 1.69
CA ASP A 151 18.63 11.74 2.28
C ASP A 151 18.75 11.61 3.80
N LEU A 152 17.79 10.91 4.43
CA LEU A 152 17.81 10.59 5.85
C LEU A 152 17.46 9.12 6.09
N MET A 153 18.35 8.42 6.78
CA MET A 153 18.13 7.05 7.26
C MET A 153 17.78 7.07 8.75
N LEU A 154 16.68 6.42 9.12
CA LEU A 154 16.24 6.29 10.51
C LEU A 154 16.39 4.82 10.95
N PRO A 155 17.32 4.50 11.88
CA PRO A 155 17.47 3.14 12.39
C PRO A 155 16.19 2.74 13.12
N THR A 156 15.66 1.57 12.79
CA THR A 156 14.30 1.16 13.20
C THR A 156 14.31 -0.21 13.88
N ALA A 157 13.68 -0.30 15.05
CA ALA A 157 13.49 -1.58 15.75
C ALA A 157 12.62 -2.55 14.92
N MET A 158 13.01 -3.82 14.89
CA MET A 158 12.40 -4.85 14.05
C MET A 158 11.88 -6.06 14.82
N TRP A 159 10.83 -6.68 14.29
CA TRP A 159 10.26 -7.94 14.76
C TRP A 159 10.09 -8.00 16.29
N VAL A 160 10.74 -8.95 16.98
CA VAL A 160 10.62 -9.20 18.43
C VAL A 160 11.22 -8.12 19.32
N GLU A 161 11.88 -7.11 18.75
CA GLU A 161 12.37 -5.94 19.51
C GLU A 161 11.21 -5.04 19.99
N LYS A 162 9.98 -5.31 19.55
CA LYS A 162 8.76 -4.62 19.96
C LYS A 162 7.56 -5.57 20.01
N GLU A 163 6.51 -5.15 20.69
CA GLU A 163 5.18 -5.77 20.61
C GLU A 163 4.51 -5.43 19.27
N GLY A 164 3.69 -6.33 18.74
CA GLY A 164 3.03 -6.20 17.44
C GLY A 164 1.70 -6.93 17.38
#